data_AF-A0A1J1JKG6-F1
#
_entry.id   AF-A0A1J1JKG6-F1
#
_cell.length_a   1.000
_cell.length_b   1.000
_cell.length_c   1.000
_cell.angle_alpha   90.00
_cell.angle_beta   90.00
_cell.angle_gamma   90.00
#
_symmetry.space_group_name_H-M   'P 1'
#
loop_
_entity.id
_entity.type
_entity.pdbx_description
1 polymer ?
#
loop_
_entity_poly.entity_id
_entity_poly.type
_entity_poly.pdbx_seq_one_letter_code
_entity_poly.pdbx_strand_id
1 'polypeptide(L)'
;MATTPLTPKVQEEITKLSQKSQKSETFSKDQELTEKYDRILKTPSEKPSKIQPLKIQDLKEAIYEHFGVKNTDELKKSERFKMATDGMDELNFAEKQTWEMLYRKWIDILPNETNEEGYGCINGINIFKYFRPWRVFNLDSKTATQDDIKAAFRQLSKIYHPDNQETGDRKIFERLTQMYNSLIAAIPKKS
;
A
#
# COMPACT_ATOMS: atom_id res chain seq x y z
N MET A 1 -5.88 -56.36 -12.52
CA MET A 1 -4.73 -56.67 -11.65
C MET A 1 -3.57 -57.12 -12.52
N ALA A 2 -2.67 -56.21 -12.89
CA ALA A 2 -1.37 -56.51 -13.49
C ALA A 2 -0.48 -55.27 -13.32
N THR A 3 0.36 -55.26 -12.29
CA THR A 3 1.38 -54.24 -12.08
C THR A 3 2.65 -54.68 -12.80
N THR A 4 2.93 -54.08 -13.96
CA THR A 4 4.20 -54.28 -14.66
C THR A 4 5.30 -53.50 -13.91
N PRO A 5 6.38 -54.14 -13.42
CA PRO A 5 7.44 -53.42 -12.73
C PRO A 5 8.26 -52.60 -13.73
N LEU A 6 8.39 -51.30 -13.46
CA LEU A 6 9.20 -50.38 -14.25
C LEU A 6 10.67 -50.81 -14.25
N THR A 7 11.28 -50.81 -15.44
CA THR A 7 12.66 -51.23 -15.72
C THR A 7 13.66 -50.34 -14.98
N PRO A 8 14.76 -50.89 -14.40
CA PRO A 8 15.71 -50.15 -13.55
C PRO A 8 16.36 -48.94 -14.24
N LYS A 9 16.52 -48.96 -15.56
CA LYS A 9 17.02 -47.81 -16.34
C LYS A 9 16.12 -46.57 -16.27
N VAL A 10 14.80 -46.74 -16.12
CA VAL A 10 13.86 -45.62 -15.99
C VAL A 10 13.97 -44.99 -14.61
N GLN A 11 14.23 -45.79 -13.58
CA GLN A 11 14.44 -45.31 -12.21
C GLN A 11 15.75 -44.52 -12.09
N GLU A 12 16.83 -44.95 -12.76
CA GLU A 12 18.10 -44.20 -12.78
C GLU A 12 18.00 -42.84 -13.49
N GLU A 13 17.27 -42.74 -14.60
CA GLU A 13 16.98 -41.47 -15.28
C GLU A 13 16.17 -40.50 -14.39
N ILE A 14 15.13 -41.00 -13.70
CA ILE A 14 14.34 -40.21 -12.73
C ILE A 14 15.24 -39.70 -11.60
N THR A 15 16.19 -40.52 -11.14
CA THR A 15 17.11 -40.15 -10.05
C THR A 15 18.12 -39.08 -10.51
N LYS A 16 18.61 -39.20 -11.75
CA LYS A 16 19.48 -38.18 -12.39
C LYS A 16 18.76 -36.85 -12.60
N LEU A 17 17.49 -36.86 -13.01
CA LEU A 17 16.67 -35.65 -13.16
C LEU A 17 16.37 -34.99 -11.80
N SER A 18 16.08 -35.77 -10.76
CA SER A 18 15.86 -35.26 -9.40
C SER A 18 17.10 -34.61 -8.79
N GLN A 19 18.30 -35.14 -9.07
CA GLN A 19 19.56 -34.56 -8.58
C GLN A 19 19.98 -33.31 -9.36
N LYS A 20 19.62 -33.22 -10.66
CA LYS A 20 19.92 -32.01 -11.47
C LYS A 20 19.07 -30.81 -11.07
N SER A 21 17.90 -31.03 -10.46
CA SER A 21 17.04 -29.97 -9.94
C SER A 21 17.51 -29.38 -8.59
N GLN A 22 18.59 -29.91 -7.99
CA GLN A 22 19.11 -29.46 -6.69
C GLN A 22 20.49 -28.77 -6.75
N LYS A 23 20.99 -28.42 -7.94
CA LYS A 23 22.17 -27.54 -8.09
C LYS A 23 21.80 -26.26 -8.84
N SER A 24 21.13 -25.36 -8.13
CA SER A 24 21.24 -23.92 -8.40
C SER A 24 21.83 -23.27 -7.15
N GLU A 25 23.16 -23.18 -7.13
CA GLU A 25 23.95 -22.35 -6.24
C GLU A 25 23.66 -20.87 -6.51
N THR A 26 22.53 -20.36 -6.02
CA THR A 26 22.28 -18.94 -5.75
C THR A 26 21.19 -18.84 -4.69
N PHE A 27 21.45 -19.36 -3.50
CA PHE A 27 20.49 -19.35 -2.38
C PHE A 27 21.24 -19.01 -1.09
N SER A 28 21.73 -17.77 -0.98
CA SER A 28 22.27 -17.28 0.30
C SER A 28 22.14 -15.76 0.50
N LYS A 29 21.88 -14.96 -0.55
CA LYS A 29 21.62 -13.51 -0.38
C LYS A 29 20.15 -13.13 -0.23
N ASP A 30 19.24 -13.93 -0.80
CA ASP A 30 17.80 -13.62 -0.77
C ASP A 30 17.17 -13.95 0.59
N GLN A 31 17.71 -14.95 1.31
CA GLN A 31 17.17 -15.37 2.61
C GLN A 31 17.49 -14.36 3.73
N GLU A 32 18.68 -13.74 3.69
CA GLU A 32 19.10 -12.71 4.65
C GLU A 32 18.33 -11.39 4.46
N LEU A 33 17.97 -11.06 3.21
CA LEU A 33 17.04 -9.97 2.87
C LEU A 33 15.58 -10.29 3.19
N THR A 34 15.21 -11.55 3.38
CA THR A 34 13.84 -11.89 3.81
C THR A 34 13.72 -11.75 5.32
N GLU A 35 14.69 -12.28 6.08
CA GLU A 35 14.69 -12.22 7.55
C GLU A 35 14.91 -10.81 8.12
N LYS A 36 15.73 -9.98 7.46
CA LYS A 36 15.93 -8.58 7.87
C LYS A 36 14.66 -7.74 7.72
N TYR A 37 13.79 -8.07 6.76
CA TYR A 37 12.60 -7.28 6.43
C TYR A 37 11.31 -7.87 7.02
N ASP A 38 11.28 -9.17 7.32
CA ASP A 38 10.28 -9.77 8.23
C ASP A 38 10.33 -9.12 9.63
N ARG A 39 11.52 -8.65 10.06
CA ARG A 39 11.65 -7.82 11.27
C ARG A 39 11.07 -6.41 11.12
N ILE A 40 11.04 -5.86 9.91
CA ILE A 40 10.42 -4.54 9.64
C ILE A 40 8.89 -4.65 9.61
N LEU A 41 8.35 -5.82 9.24
CA LEU A 41 6.93 -6.15 9.35
C LEU A 41 6.46 -6.42 10.79
N LYS A 42 7.38 -6.47 11.76
CA LYS A 42 7.11 -6.60 13.20
C LYS A 42 7.50 -5.33 13.96
N THR A 43 7.10 -4.17 13.47
CA THR A 43 6.77 -3.09 14.42
C THR A 43 5.38 -3.41 15.01
N PRO A 44 5.16 -3.20 16.31
CA PRO A 44 3.86 -3.47 16.90
C PRO A 44 2.85 -2.56 16.20
N SER A 45 1.97 -3.16 15.41
CA SER A 45 0.64 -2.59 15.18
C SER A 45 0.11 -2.29 16.58
N GLU A 46 0.02 -0.99 16.88
CA GLU A 46 -0.72 -0.53 18.04
C GLU A 46 -2.08 -1.23 17.96
N LYS A 47 -2.35 -2.04 18.98
CA LYS A 47 -3.61 -2.75 19.17
C LYS A 47 -4.76 -1.79 18.81
N PRO A 48 -5.84 -2.25 18.16
CA PRO A 48 -6.96 -1.40 17.78
C PRO A 48 -7.58 -0.79 19.03
N SER A 49 -7.10 0.40 19.38
CA SER A 49 -7.66 1.25 20.41
C SER A 49 -8.99 1.70 19.84
N LYS A 50 -10.07 1.35 20.55
CA LYS A 50 -11.46 1.68 20.25
C LYS A 50 -11.53 2.99 19.47
N ILE A 51 -11.79 2.88 18.16
CA ILE A 51 -11.65 3.98 17.23
C ILE A 51 -12.71 5.01 17.61
N GLN A 52 -12.31 6.05 18.33
CA GLN A 52 -13.21 7.16 18.61
C GLN A 52 -13.29 7.98 17.33
N PRO A 53 -14.51 8.30 16.85
CA PRO A 53 -14.66 9.19 15.70
C PRO A 53 -13.94 10.50 16.01
N LEU A 54 -13.02 10.95 15.14
CA LEU A 54 -12.37 12.25 15.31
C LEU A 54 -13.44 13.31 15.55
N LYS A 55 -13.21 14.15 16.56
CA LYS A 55 -14.12 15.26 16.82
C LYS A 55 -13.97 16.27 15.70
N ILE A 56 -15.05 16.99 15.40
CA ILE A 56 -15.06 18.03 14.37
C ILE A 56 -13.99 19.09 14.63
N GLN A 57 -13.68 19.35 15.91
CA GLN A 57 -12.64 20.28 16.32
C GLN A 57 -11.25 19.82 15.86
N ASP A 58 -10.89 18.56 16.11
CA ASP A 58 -9.62 17.97 15.69
C ASP A 58 -9.45 18.00 14.16
N LEU A 59 -10.54 17.75 13.41
CA LEU A 59 -10.54 17.84 11.94
C LEU A 59 -10.25 19.27 11.48
N LYS A 60 -10.90 20.26 12.10
CA LYS A 60 -10.72 21.68 11.77
C LYS A 60 -9.29 22.13 12.09
N GLU A 61 -8.78 21.76 13.25
CA GLU A 61 -7.44 22.13 13.70
C GLU A 61 -6.35 21.60 12.75
N ALA A 62 -6.45 20.34 12.34
CA ALA A 62 -5.52 19.77 11.36
C ALA A 62 -5.58 20.51 10.01
N ILE A 63 -6.78 20.87 9.54
CA ILE A 63 -6.95 21.65 8.29
C ILE A 63 -6.35 23.04 8.44
N TYR A 64 -6.56 23.69 9.57
CA TYR A 64 -5.97 24.97 9.87
C TYR A 64 -4.44 24.92 9.86
N GLU A 65 -3.86 23.89 10.47
CA GLU A 65 -2.40 23.68 10.48
C GLU A 65 -1.86 23.45 9.06
N HIS A 66 -2.50 22.59 8.25
CA HIS A 66 -2.08 22.32 6.88
C HIS A 66 -2.07 23.59 5.99
N PHE A 67 -3.06 24.45 6.14
CA PHE A 67 -3.16 25.71 5.40
C PHE A 67 -2.45 26.90 6.08
N GLY A 68 -1.96 26.73 7.31
CA GLY A 68 -1.28 27.76 8.08
C GLY A 68 -2.20 28.90 8.54
N VAL A 69 -3.46 28.60 8.83
CA VAL A 69 -4.48 29.55 9.28
C VAL A 69 -4.93 29.23 10.70
N LYS A 70 -5.66 30.12 11.37
CA LYS A 70 -6.14 29.90 12.75
C LYS A 70 -7.64 29.63 12.83
N ASN A 71 -8.41 30.14 11.87
CA ASN A 71 -9.88 30.15 11.92
C ASN A 71 -10.51 29.84 10.55
N THR A 72 -11.79 29.46 10.56
CA THR A 72 -12.59 29.23 9.34
C THR A 72 -12.60 30.45 8.40
N ASP A 73 -12.65 31.65 8.95
CA ASP A 73 -12.72 32.88 8.15
C ASP A 73 -11.40 33.17 7.44
N GLU A 74 -10.28 32.86 8.09
CA GLU A 74 -8.95 32.94 7.48
C GLU A 74 -8.76 31.85 6.44
N LEU A 75 -9.29 30.65 6.69
CA LEU A 75 -9.27 29.54 5.72
C LEU A 75 -9.98 29.94 4.42
N LYS A 76 -11.20 30.49 4.51
CA LYS A 76 -11.95 30.95 3.34
C LYS A 76 -11.27 32.10 2.59
N LYS A 77 -10.50 32.93 3.29
CA LYS A 77 -9.75 34.05 2.69
C LYS A 77 -8.39 33.62 2.13
N SER A 78 -7.82 32.53 2.63
CA SER A 78 -6.52 32.01 2.23
C SER A 78 -6.50 31.69 0.74
N GLU A 79 -5.55 32.31 0.03
CA GLU A 79 -5.34 32.07 -1.39
C GLU A 79 -4.94 30.60 -1.65
N ARG A 80 -4.10 30.02 -0.76
CA ARG A 80 -3.73 28.59 -0.83
C ARG A 80 -4.95 27.69 -0.75
N PHE A 81 -5.91 28.02 0.12
CA PHE A 81 -7.13 27.23 0.25
C PHE A 81 -8.05 27.40 -0.96
N LYS A 82 -8.21 28.63 -1.47
CA LYS A 82 -8.99 28.89 -2.70
C LYS A 82 -8.41 28.14 -3.89
N MET A 83 -7.10 28.19 -4.09
CA MET A 83 -6.42 27.43 -5.15
C MET A 83 -6.56 25.92 -4.95
N ALA A 84 -6.45 25.42 -3.73
CA ALA A 84 -6.61 24.00 -3.44
C ALA A 84 -8.05 23.50 -3.64
N THR A 85 -9.04 24.36 -3.44
CA THR A 85 -10.47 24.06 -3.60
C THR A 85 -11.04 24.50 -4.94
N ASP A 86 -10.19 25.02 -5.82
CA ASP A 86 -10.56 25.45 -7.16
C ASP A 86 -11.01 24.22 -7.97
N GLY A 87 -12.26 24.26 -8.45
CA GLY A 87 -12.90 23.12 -9.11
C GLY A 87 -13.52 22.06 -8.19
N MET A 88 -13.66 22.30 -6.89
CA MET A 88 -14.52 21.49 -6.01
C MET A 88 -15.98 21.99 -6.04
N ASP A 89 -16.92 21.08 -5.78
CA ASP A 89 -18.33 21.42 -5.55
C ASP A 89 -18.49 22.36 -4.34
N GLU A 90 -19.61 23.08 -4.25
CA GLU A 90 -19.86 24.07 -3.21
C GLU A 90 -19.62 23.52 -1.79
N LEU A 91 -18.63 24.08 -1.10
CA LEU A 91 -18.21 23.62 0.22
C LEU A 91 -19.10 24.22 1.33
N ASN A 92 -19.96 23.41 1.92
CA ASN A 92 -20.76 23.82 3.08
C ASN A 92 -20.02 23.59 4.40
N PHE A 93 -19.37 24.63 4.92
CA PHE A 93 -18.60 24.57 6.19
C PHE A 93 -19.46 24.38 7.46
N ALA A 94 -20.79 24.44 7.36
CA ALA A 94 -21.67 24.09 8.48
C ALA A 94 -21.75 22.56 8.68
N GLU A 95 -21.54 21.79 7.61
CA GLU A 95 -21.70 20.34 7.62
C GLU A 95 -20.41 19.63 7.99
N LYS A 96 -20.53 18.59 8.83
CA LYS A 96 -19.40 17.72 9.19
C LYS A 96 -18.79 17.03 7.96
N GLN A 97 -19.62 16.68 6.98
CA GLN A 97 -19.20 15.95 5.78
C GLN A 97 -18.18 16.73 4.96
N THR A 98 -18.35 18.06 4.83
CA THR A 98 -17.39 18.94 4.15
C THR A 98 -16.02 18.89 4.83
N TRP A 99 -15.98 18.95 6.15
CA TRP A 99 -14.74 18.87 6.92
C TRP A 99 -14.07 17.50 6.78
N GLU A 100 -14.85 16.43 6.83
CA GLU A 100 -14.33 15.07 6.59
C GLU A 100 -13.78 14.92 5.16
N MET A 101 -14.45 15.46 4.15
CA MET A 101 -14.00 15.45 2.76
C MET A 101 -12.68 16.20 2.59
N LEU A 102 -12.59 17.41 3.15
CA LEU A 102 -11.37 18.22 3.12
C LEU A 102 -10.22 17.51 3.83
N TYR A 103 -10.48 16.90 4.99
CA TYR A 103 -9.49 16.14 5.74
C TYR A 103 -8.98 14.94 4.92
N ARG A 104 -9.89 14.16 4.31
CA ARG A 104 -9.53 13.01 3.45
C ARG A 104 -8.67 13.41 2.26
N LYS A 105 -8.97 14.56 1.65
CA LYS A 105 -8.26 15.06 0.48
C LYS A 105 -6.84 15.49 0.83
N TRP A 106 -6.70 16.31 1.86
CA TRP A 106 -5.46 17.07 2.11
C TRP A 106 -4.61 16.53 3.25
N ILE A 107 -5.21 15.85 4.24
CA ILE A 107 -4.51 15.45 5.46
C ILE A 107 -4.31 13.95 5.49
N ASP A 108 -5.34 13.18 5.86
CA ASP A 108 -5.22 11.74 6.03
C ASP A 108 -6.59 11.05 5.98
N ILE A 109 -6.58 9.73 6.07
CA ILE A 109 -7.77 8.88 6.16
C ILE A 109 -8.29 8.95 7.61
N LEU A 110 -9.61 9.07 7.76
CA LEU A 110 -10.23 9.03 9.09
C LEU A 110 -9.93 7.68 9.76
N PRO A 111 -9.64 7.63 11.06
CA PRO A 111 -9.25 6.38 11.72
C PRO A 111 -10.38 5.35 11.74
N ASN A 112 -11.63 5.78 11.55
CA ASN A 112 -12.78 4.88 11.37
C ASN A 112 -12.70 4.07 10.06
N GLU A 113 -11.83 4.47 9.12
CA GLU A 113 -11.69 3.89 7.79
C GLU A 113 -10.28 3.32 7.54
N THR A 114 -9.39 3.36 8.54
CA THR A 114 -8.01 2.88 8.39
C THR A 114 -7.85 1.36 8.52
N ASN A 115 -8.96 0.63 8.68
CA ASN A 115 -9.03 -0.83 8.73
C ASN A 115 -10.21 -1.32 7.87
N GLU A 116 -10.42 -0.71 6.71
CA GLU A 116 -11.41 -1.25 5.76
C GLU A 116 -10.94 -2.64 5.30
N GLU A 117 -11.79 -3.65 5.42
CA GLU A 117 -11.57 -5.01 4.93
C GLU A 117 -12.51 -5.28 3.75
N GLY A 118 -12.01 -5.93 2.70
CA GLY A 118 -12.80 -6.28 1.52
C GLY A 118 -12.08 -6.08 0.20
N TYR A 119 -12.85 -6.04 -0.88
CA TYR A 119 -12.33 -5.92 -2.24
C TYR A 119 -11.58 -4.59 -2.46
N GLY A 120 -10.32 -4.68 -2.91
CA GLY A 120 -9.46 -3.51 -3.14
C GLY A 120 -8.87 -2.90 -1.87
N CYS A 121 -9.09 -3.49 -0.70
CA CYS A 121 -8.45 -3.07 0.54
C CYS A 121 -7.09 -3.75 0.69
N ILE A 122 -6.02 -2.95 0.72
CA ILE A 122 -4.65 -3.42 0.94
C ILE A 122 -4.07 -2.63 2.10
N ASN A 123 -3.56 -3.32 3.12
CA ASN A 123 -3.01 -2.71 4.34
C ASN A 123 -3.97 -1.72 5.03
N GLY A 124 -5.26 -2.10 5.10
CA GLY A 124 -6.31 -1.30 5.76
C GLY A 124 -6.83 -0.12 4.94
N ILE A 125 -6.42 0.02 3.67
CA ILE A 125 -6.83 1.12 2.79
C ILE A 125 -7.41 0.59 1.50
N ASN A 126 -8.58 1.11 1.13
CA ASN A 126 -9.15 0.90 -0.20
C ASN A 126 -8.40 1.70 -1.27
N ILE A 127 -7.71 1.01 -2.17
CA ILE A 127 -6.86 1.59 -3.23
C ILE A 127 -7.65 2.31 -4.33
N PHE A 128 -8.95 2.00 -4.47
CA PHE A 128 -9.83 2.64 -5.44
C PHE A 128 -10.38 3.96 -4.90
N LYS A 129 -10.65 4.02 -3.59
CA LYS A 129 -11.13 5.22 -2.89
C LYS A 129 -9.99 6.20 -2.58
N TYR A 130 -8.82 5.68 -2.17
CA TYR A 130 -7.71 6.49 -1.68
C TYR A 130 -6.42 6.23 -2.43
N PHE A 131 -5.81 7.30 -2.97
CA PHE A 131 -4.49 7.24 -3.59
C PHE A 131 -3.39 7.55 -2.56
N ARG A 132 -3.05 6.54 -1.74
CA ARG A 132 -2.03 6.64 -0.66
C ARG A 132 -0.96 5.57 -0.84
N PRO A 133 -0.07 5.71 -1.84
CA PRO A 133 0.85 4.66 -2.25
C PRO A 133 1.80 4.22 -1.12
N TRP A 134 2.36 5.15 -0.34
CA TRP A 134 3.24 4.83 0.79
C TRP A 134 2.60 3.84 1.77
N ARG A 135 1.35 4.09 2.17
CA ARG A 135 0.64 3.24 3.13
C ARG A 135 0.16 1.93 2.51
N VAL A 136 -0.25 1.94 1.24
CA VAL A 136 -0.58 0.72 0.49
C VAL A 136 0.61 -0.22 0.38
N PHE A 137 1.82 0.31 0.18
CA PHE A 137 3.04 -0.51 0.16
C PHE A 137 3.64 -0.75 1.56
N ASN A 138 3.02 -0.22 2.62
CA ASN A 138 3.53 -0.26 3.99
C ASN A 138 4.96 0.29 4.12
N LEU A 139 5.22 1.42 3.47
CA LEU A 139 6.51 2.10 3.43
C LEU A 139 6.39 3.51 4.02
N ASP A 140 7.48 3.99 4.60
CA ASP A 140 7.59 5.35 5.09
C ASP A 140 8.30 6.26 4.07
N SER A 141 7.63 7.35 3.68
CA SER A 141 8.15 8.37 2.77
C SER A 141 9.52 8.95 3.14
N LYS A 142 9.92 8.92 4.42
CA LYS A 142 11.19 9.51 4.89
C LYS A 142 12.37 8.56 4.82
N THR A 143 12.12 7.25 4.90
CA THR A 143 13.17 6.24 5.07
C THR A 143 13.21 5.23 3.91
N ALA A 144 12.10 5.05 3.20
CA ALA A 144 12.01 4.07 2.13
C ALA A 144 12.90 4.43 0.93
N THR A 145 13.65 3.43 0.47
CA THR A 145 14.48 3.53 -0.72
C THR A 145 13.72 3.04 -1.97
N GLN A 146 14.29 3.31 -3.14
CA GLN A 146 13.74 2.80 -4.40
C GLN A 146 13.66 1.27 -4.42
N ASP A 147 14.60 0.59 -3.78
CA ASP A 147 14.63 -0.87 -3.75
C ASP A 147 13.57 -1.44 -2.80
N ASP A 148 13.27 -0.76 -1.68
CA ASP A 148 12.17 -1.13 -0.79
C ASP A 148 10.81 -1.02 -1.52
N ILE A 149 10.63 0.03 -2.33
CA ILE A 149 9.43 0.21 -3.16
C ILE A 149 9.30 -0.90 -4.20
N LYS A 150 10.39 -1.24 -4.89
CA LYS A 150 10.40 -2.37 -5.85
C LYS A 150 10.08 -3.69 -5.17
N ALA A 151 10.64 -3.92 -3.98
CA ALA A 151 10.40 -5.14 -3.22
C ALA A 151 8.93 -5.25 -2.80
N ALA A 152 8.37 -4.20 -2.21
CA ALA A 152 6.96 -4.16 -1.82
C ALA A 152 6.02 -4.36 -3.01
N PHE A 153 6.30 -3.67 -4.13
CA PHE A 153 5.52 -3.83 -5.36
C PHE A 153 5.60 -5.25 -5.91
N ARG A 154 6.78 -5.90 -5.90
CA ARG A 154 6.93 -7.29 -6.35
C ARG A 154 6.11 -8.26 -5.51
N GLN A 155 6.04 -8.07 -4.19
CA GLN A 155 5.24 -8.94 -3.31
C GLN A 155 3.75 -8.79 -3.62
N LEU A 156 3.23 -7.57 -3.68
CA LEU A 156 1.82 -7.33 -4.01
C LEU A 156 1.48 -7.77 -5.43
N SER A 157 2.42 -7.60 -6.38
CA SER A 157 2.26 -8.05 -7.76
C SER A 157 2.09 -9.56 -7.84
N LYS A 158 2.83 -10.36 -7.06
CA LYS A 158 2.67 -11.82 -7.05
C LYS A 158 1.28 -12.25 -6.54
N ILE A 159 0.75 -11.53 -5.55
CA ILE A 159 -0.56 -11.82 -4.97
C ILE A 159 -1.67 -11.45 -5.95
N TYR A 160 -1.64 -10.23 -6.49
CA TYR A 160 -2.73 -9.68 -7.30
C TYR A 160 -2.52 -9.83 -8.82
N HIS A 161 -1.50 -10.55 -9.28
CA HIS A 161 -1.25 -10.75 -10.71
C HIS A 161 -2.49 -11.35 -11.40
N PRO A 162 -2.93 -10.85 -12.58
CA PRO A 162 -4.11 -11.40 -13.26
C PRO A 162 -4.00 -12.89 -13.60
N ASP A 163 -2.78 -13.44 -13.68
CA ASP A 163 -2.57 -14.88 -13.93
C ASP A 163 -2.76 -15.75 -12.67
N ASN A 164 -2.88 -15.15 -11.49
CA ASN A 164 -3.16 -15.88 -10.26
C ASN A 164 -4.66 -16.23 -10.20
N GLN A 165 -4.98 -17.52 -10.15
CA GLN A 165 -6.37 -17.99 -10.23
C GLN A 165 -7.17 -17.78 -8.94
N GLU A 166 -6.51 -17.59 -7.79
CA GLU A 166 -7.19 -17.41 -6.50
C GLU A 166 -7.38 -15.94 -6.13
N THR A 167 -6.30 -15.15 -6.22
CA THR A 167 -6.26 -13.76 -5.74
C THR A 167 -5.97 -12.74 -6.85
N GLY A 168 -5.88 -13.20 -8.10
CA GLY A 168 -5.56 -12.35 -9.23
C GLY A 168 -6.67 -11.36 -9.56
N ASP A 169 -6.30 -10.08 -9.63
CA ASP A 169 -7.22 -9.03 -10.03
C ASP A 169 -6.50 -7.96 -10.85
N ARG A 170 -6.90 -7.88 -12.12
CA ARG A 170 -6.32 -6.94 -13.07
C ARG A 170 -6.48 -5.48 -12.64
N LYS A 171 -7.65 -5.09 -12.10
CA LYS A 171 -7.92 -3.70 -11.70
C LYS A 171 -7.06 -3.32 -10.50
N ILE A 172 -6.92 -4.21 -9.53
CA ILE A 172 -6.05 -4.02 -8.37
C ILE A 172 -4.59 -3.90 -8.83
N PHE A 173 -4.15 -4.81 -9.71
CA PHE A 173 -2.79 -4.79 -10.26
C PHE A 173 -2.46 -3.51 -11.03
N GLU A 174 -3.37 -3.05 -11.90
CA GLU A 174 -3.22 -1.78 -12.62
C GLU A 174 -3.13 -0.60 -11.66
N ARG A 175 -3.94 -0.60 -10.60
CA ARG A 175 -3.93 0.46 -9.59
C ARG A 175 -2.63 0.46 -8.78
N LEU A 176 -2.13 -0.70 -8.39
CA LEU A 176 -0.83 -0.86 -7.73
C LEU A 176 0.31 -0.37 -8.63
N THR A 177 0.24 -0.65 -9.93
CA THR A 177 1.23 -0.19 -10.92
C THR A 177 1.25 1.34 -11.03
N GLN A 178 0.08 1.98 -11.07
CA GLN A 178 -0.02 3.45 -11.05
C GLN A 178 0.60 4.04 -9.78
N MET A 179 0.30 3.46 -8.62
CA MET A 179 0.86 3.86 -7.33
C MET A 179 2.38 3.72 -7.28
N TYR A 180 2.91 2.59 -7.75
CA TYR A 180 4.35 2.35 -7.86
C TYR A 180 5.03 3.40 -8.73
N ASN A 181 4.50 3.67 -9.93
CA ASN A 181 5.05 4.69 -10.83
C ASN A 181 5.08 6.08 -10.20
N SER A 182 4.03 6.43 -9.44
CA SER A 182 3.99 7.70 -8.70
C SER A 182 5.09 7.79 -7.64
N LEU A 183 5.40 6.71 -6.93
CA LEU A 183 6.48 6.70 -5.92
C LEU A 183 7.85 6.81 -6.57
N ILE A 184 8.10 6.06 -7.63
CA ILE A 184 9.37 6.10 -8.35
C ILE A 184 9.62 7.49 -8.96
N ALA A 185 8.58 8.16 -9.45
CA ALA A 185 8.67 9.52 -9.96
C ALA A 185 8.92 10.56 -8.84
N ALA A 186 8.39 10.32 -7.64
CA ALA A 186 8.55 11.23 -6.51
C ALA A 186 9.95 11.17 -5.86
N ILE A 187 10.66 10.04 -5.98
CA ILE A 187 12.03 9.93 -5.47
C ILE A 187 13.01 10.58 -6.48
N PRO A 188 13.81 11.58 -6.04
CA PRO A 188 14.82 12.16 -6.91
C PRO A 188 15.84 11.09 -7.30
N LYS A 189 16.10 10.96 -8.60
CA LYS A 189 17.20 10.13 -9.09
C LYS A 189 18.49 10.72 -8.51
N LYS A 190 19.17 9.98 -7.62
CA LYS A 190 20.55 10.29 -7.25
C LYS A 190 21.37 10.20 -8.55
N SER A 191 21.71 11.36 -9.10
CA SER A 191 22.60 11.50 -10.25
C SER A 191 24.06 11.52 -9.80
#